data_AF-R7UIM6-F1
#
_entry.id   AF-R7UIM6-F1
#
_cell.length_a   1.000
_cell.length_b   1.000
_cell.length_c   1.000
_cell.angle_alpha   90.00
_cell.angle_beta   90.00
_cell.angle_gamma   90.00
#
_symmetry.space_group_name_H-M   'P 1'
#
loop_
_entity.id
_entity.type
_entity.pdbx_description
1 polymer ?
#
loop_
_entity_poly.entity_id
_entity_poly.type
_entity_poly.pdbx_seq_one_letter_code
_entity_poly.pdbx_strand_id
1 'polypeptide(L)'
;MTFGCLGASQSLRLRILQSRGNMPLLSEQRKQILNVKRVELVESIQLHGLWSLLRSRKILTRPDEDRIKLNRTPFEQVCELLDHLEKRTDRDYDAFCECLKEDNQGYLVTDILLHGA
;
A
#
# COMPACT_ATOMS: atom_id res chain seq x y z
N MET A 1 7.90 -35.12 -52.78
CA MET A 1 8.59 -33.96 -52.20
C MET A 1 7.96 -33.70 -50.85
N THR A 2 8.78 -33.71 -49.81
CA THR A 2 8.43 -33.53 -48.39
C THR A 2 8.21 -32.05 -48.04
N PHE A 3 7.78 -31.85 -46.78
CA PHE A 3 7.60 -30.62 -46.01
C PHE A 3 6.19 -30.02 -46.11
N GLY A 4 5.45 -29.82 -45.02
CA GLY A 4 5.79 -29.98 -43.61
C GLY A 4 4.57 -29.62 -42.78
N CYS A 5 4.29 -30.43 -41.76
CA CYS A 5 3.23 -30.22 -40.79
C CYS A 5 3.42 -28.87 -40.07
N LEU A 6 2.42 -27.99 -40.10
CA LEU A 6 2.31 -26.92 -39.10
C LEU A 6 1.45 -27.45 -37.95
N GLY A 7 2.13 -27.80 -36.87
CA GLY A 7 1.54 -28.20 -35.61
C GLY A 7 0.87 -27.04 -34.89
N ALA A 8 -0.24 -27.40 -34.25
CA ALA A 8 -0.65 -27.03 -32.90
C ALA A 8 -0.22 -25.65 -32.36
N SER A 9 -1.20 -24.84 -31.96
CA SER A 9 -1.58 -24.82 -30.55
C SER A 9 -2.63 -23.77 -30.25
N GLN A 10 -3.75 -24.27 -29.74
CA GLN A 10 -4.40 -23.84 -28.51
C GLN A 10 -4.86 -22.37 -28.38
N SER A 11 -6.18 -22.30 -28.24
CA SER A 11 -6.85 -21.50 -27.21
C SER A 11 -7.08 -20.03 -27.55
N LEU A 12 -8.00 -19.80 -28.49
CA LEU A 12 -8.91 -18.66 -28.43
C LEU A 12 -9.91 -18.86 -27.26
N ARG A 13 -9.43 -18.75 -26.03
CA ARG A 13 -10.25 -18.37 -24.87
C ARG A 13 -9.75 -17.05 -24.33
N LEU A 14 -9.84 -16.04 -25.18
CA LEU A 14 -9.65 -14.66 -24.79
C LEU A 14 -10.99 -14.10 -24.30
N ARG A 15 -10.96 -13.56 -23.08
CA ARG A 15 -11.91 -12.57 -22.50
C ARG A 15 -13.35 -13.04 -22.29
N ILE A 16 -13.63 -13.70 -21.17
CA ILE A 16 -14.64 -13.21 -20.20
C ILE A 16 -14.19 -13.70 -18.83
N LEU A 17 -14.28 -12.83 -17.81
CA LEU A 17 -13.99 -13.06 -16.36
C LEU A 17 -12.64 -12.56 -15.85
N GLN A 18 -12.34 -11.25 -15.93
CA GLN A 18 -11.65 -10.53 -14.83
C GLN A 18 -12.07 -9.04 -14.81
N SER A 19 -13.38 -8.77 -14.86
CA SER A 19 -13.93 -7.45 -14.54
C SER A 19 -14.12 -7.34 -13.02
N ARG A 20 -13.02 -7.39 -12.26
CA ARG A 20 -13.03 -7.00 -10.85
C ARG A 20 -11.91 -5.98 -10.71
N GLY A 21 -12.29 -4.73 -10.56
CA GLY A 21 -11.47 -3.54 -10.79
C GLY A 21 -10.00 -3.74 -10.44
N ASN A 22 -9.16 -3.76 -11.49
CA ASN A 22 -7.72 -3.70 -11.34
C ASN A 22 -7.38 -2.27 -10.91
N MET A 23 -7.64 -1.96 -9.65
CA MET A 23 -7.06 -0.76 -9.05
C MET A 23 -5.55 -0.96 -9.09
N PRO A 24 -4.77 -0.01 -9.63
CA PRO A 24 -3.33 -0.13 -9.63
C PRO A 24 -2.88 -0.31 -8.18
N LEU A 25 -2.27 -1.46 -7.91
CA LEU A 25 -1.55 -1.70 -6.68
C LEU A 25 -0.44 -0.66 -6.55
N LEU A 26 -0.01 -0.41 -5.31
CA LEU A 26 1.05 0.53 -5.02
C LEU A 26 2.24 0.36 -5.98
N SER A 27 2.70 1.44 -6.59
CA SER A 27 3.82 1.38 -7.54
C SER A 27 5.09 0.84 -6.87
N GLU A 28 5.93 0.13 -7.63
CA GLU A 28 7.18 -0.42 -7.10
C GLU A 28 8.10 0.68 -6.53
N GLN A 29 8.09 1.88 -7.12
CA GLN A 29 8.83 3.03 -6.61
C GLN A 29 8.35 3.43 -5.20
N ARG A 30 7.03 3.47 -4.97
CA ARG A 30 6.45 3.82 -3.67
C ARG A 30 6.69 2.71 -2.63
N LYS A 31 6.65 1.44 -3.04
CA LYS A 31 7.07 0.32 -2.17
C LYS A 31 8.55 0.42 -1.79
N GLN A 32 9.40 0.81 -2.72
CA GLN A 32 10.82 1.03 -2.46
C GLN A 32 11.03 2.14 -1.43
N ILE A 33 10.31 3.28 -1.58
CA ILE A 33 10.37 4.39 -0.62
C ILE A 33 9.93 3.93 0.76
N LEU A 34 8.79 3.25 0.86
CA LEU A 34 8.30 2.69 2.13
C LEU A 34 9.31 1.75 2.78
N ASN A 35 9.98 0.90 2.00
CA ASN A 35 10.98 -0.05 2.51
C ASN A 35 12.28 0.64 2.95
N VAL A 36 12.82 1.54 2.13
CA VAL A 36 14.06 2.26 2.42
C VAL A 36 13.88 3.18 3.63
N LYS A 37 12.73 3.84 3.73
CA LYS A 37 12.41 4.79 4.79
C LYS A 37 11.68 4.18 5.97
N ARG A 38 11.46 2.86 5.96
CA ARG A 38 10.67 2.14 6.95
C ARG A 38 11.12 2.42 8.37
N VAL A 39 12.42 2.34 8.63
CA VAL A 39 13.00 2.55 9.97
C VAL A 39 12.70 3.97 10.47
N GLU A 40 12.99 4.98 9.65
CA GLU A 40 12.73 6.40 9.97
C GLU A 40 11.23 6.66 10.21
N LEU A 41 10.35 6.05 9.41
CA LEU A 41 8.90 6.20 9.53
C LEU A 41 8.37 5.55 10.80
N VAL A 42 8.82 4.35 11.14
CA VAL A 42 8.36 3.61 12.32
C VAL A 42 8.75 4.33 13.61
N GLU A 43 9.92 4.95 13.66
CA GLU A 43 10.39 5.71 14.82
C GLU A 43 9.71 7.08 14.94
N SER A 44 9.26 7.66 13.82
CA SER A 44 8.75 9.03 13.80
C SER A 44 7.23 9.15 13.83
N ILE A 45 6.48 8.17 13.28
CA ILE A 45 5.01 8.23 13.19
C ILE A 45 4.38 8.16 14.58
N GLN A 46 3.53 9.15 14.87
CA GLN A 46 2.68 9.19 16.04
C GLN A 46 1.29 8.62 15.70
N LEU A 47 0.84 7.64 16.48
CA LEU A 47 -0.40 6.90 16.20
C LEU A 47 -1.66 7.48 16.87
N HIS A 48 -1.53 8.43 17.80
CA HIS A 48 -2.61 8.84 18.71
C HIS A 48 -3.86 9.41 18.01
N GLY A 49 -3.71 10.22 16.97
CA GLY A 49 -4.82 10.76 16.16
C GLY A 49 -5.03 10.03 14.83
N LEU A 50 -3.95 9.42 14.32
CA LEU A 50 -3.89 8.86 12.98
C LEU A 50 -4.93 7.76 12.71
N TRP A 51 -5.20 6.86 13.67
CA TRP A 51 -6.17 5.77 13.48
C TRP A 51 -7.57 6.25 13.06
N SER A 52 -8.03 7.36 13.64
CA SER A 52 -9.35 7.92 13.31
C SER A 52 -9.38 8.48 11.89
N LEU A 53 -8.30 9.11 11.44
CA LEU A 53 -8.14 9.62 10.08
C LEU A 53 -8.05 8.49 9.05
N LEU A 54 -7.25 7.46 9.32
CA LEU A 54 -7.13 6.29 8.44
C LEU A 54 -8.47 5.57 8.22
N ARG A 55 -9.30 5.50 9.28
CA ARG A 55 -10.67 4.99 9.16
C ARG A 55 -11.60 5.91 8.39
N SER A 56 -11.51 7.23 8.61
CA SER A 56 -12.38 8.18 7.91
C SER A 56 -12.11 8.17 6.39
N ARG A 57 -10.84 7.99 6.01
CA ARG A 57 -10.38 7.84 4.62
C ARG A 57 -10.56 6.42 4.06
N LYS A 58 -11.08 5.47 4.84
CA LYS A 58 -11.31 4.06 4.47
C LYS A 58 -10.04 3.30 4.05
N ILE A 59 -8.88 3.75 4.52
CA ILE A 59 -7.59 3.06 4.34
C ILE A 59 -7.59 1.79 5.19
N LEU A 60 -8.17 1.87 6.38
CA LEU A 60 -8.34 0.76 7.32
C LEU A 60 -9.80 0.59 7.72
N THR A 61 -10.20 -0.65 7.97
CA THR A 61 -11.44 -0.96 8.68
C THR A 61 -11.20 -1.09 10.18
N ARG A 62 -12.25 -1.05 11.00
CA ARG A 62 -12.14 -1.29 12.45
C ARG A 62 -11.47 -2.65 12.77
N PRO A 63 -11.84 -3.77 12.11
CA PRO A 63 -11.13 -5.03 12.30
C PRO A 63 -9.64 -4.98 11.92
N ASP A 64 -9.26 -4.20 10.90
CA ASP A 64 -7.85 -4.04 10.54
C ASP A 64 -7.10 -3.28 11.65
N GLU A 65 -7.67 -2.18 12.15
CA GLU A 65 -7.12 -1.41 13.27
C GLU A 65 -6.95 -2.28 14.53
N ASP A 66 -7.99 -3.02 14.92
CA ASP A 66 -7.95 -3.90 16.09
C ASP A 66 -6.89 -5.00 15.91
N ARG A 67 -6.80 -5.60 14.72
CA ARG A 67 -5.79 -6.62 14.40
C ARG A 67 -4.38 -6.05 14.46
N ILE A 68 -4.16 -4.81 14.00
CA ILE A 68 -2.85 -4.16 14.04
C ILE A 68 -2.47 -3.81 15.48
N LYS A 69 -3.42 -3.34 16.29
CA LYS A 69 -3.17 -2.98 17.71
C LYS A 69 -2.96 -4.17 18.63
N LEU A 70 -3.57 -5.30 18.32
CA LEU A 70 -3.59 -6.47 19.22
C LEU A 70 -2.16 -6.98 19.52
N ASN A 71 -1.81 -7.00 20.81
CA ASN A 71 -0.55 -7.53 21.36
C ASN A 71 0.74 -6.95 20.74
N ARG A 72 0.71 -5.69 20.30
CA ARG A 72 1.86 -5.02 19.66
C ARG A 72 2.22 -3.70 20.34
N THR A 73 3.51 -3.45 20.43
CA THR A 73 4.08 -2.15 20.81
C THR A 73 3.76 -1.09 19.76
N PRO A 74 3.82 0.22 20.10
CA PRO A 74 3.61 1.28 19.11
C PRO A 74 4.50 1.14 17.87
N PHE A 75 5.75 0.75 18.05
CA PHE A 75 6.69 0.47 16.97
C PHE A 75 6.18 -0.65 16.04
N GLU A 76 5.79 -1.79 16.60
CA GLU A 76 5.27 -2.92 15.83
C GLU A 76 3.93 -2.59 15.15
N GLN A 77 3.10 -1.73 15.76
CA GLN A 77 1.86 -1.26 15.15
C GLN A 77 2.12 -0.43 13.89
N VAL A 78 3.14 0.45 13.90
CA VAL A 78 3.50 1.22 12.70
C VAL A 78 4.09 0.29 11.64
N CYS A 79 4.93 -0.69 11.99
CA CYS A 79 5.41 -1.71 11.05
C CYS A 79 4.25 -2.40 10.31
N GLU A 80 3.29 -2.92 11.05
CA GLU A 80 2.12 -3.60 10.47
C GLU A 80 1.23 -2.67 9.65
N LEU A 81 1.14 -1.40 10.04
CA LEU A 81 0.45 -0.38 9.26
C LEU A 81 1.12 -0.19 7.90
N LEU A 82 2.45 -0.11 7.85
CA LEU A 82 3.20 0.03 6.60
C LEU A 82 3.07 -1.24 5.74
N ASP A 83 3.14 -2.44 6.33
CA ASP A 83 2.90 -3.71 5.63
C ASP A 83 1.48 -3.83 5.07
N HIS A 84 0.52 -3.22 5.76
CA HIS A 84 -0.85 -3.12 5.28
C HIS A 84 -0.93 -2.20 4.07
N LEU A 85 -0.26 -1.04 4.10
CA LEU A 85 -0.23 -0.07 3.00
C LEU A 85 0.45 -0.60 1.74
N GLU A 86 1.50 -1.42 1.86
CA GLU A 86 2.16 -2.05 0.70
C GLU A 86 1.22 -2.94 -0.14
N LYS A 87 0.16 -3.45 0.48
CA LYS A 87 -0.87 -4.29 -0.17
C LYS A 87 -2.04 -3.47 -0.73
N ARG A 88 -2.03 -2.16 -0.53
CA ARG A 88 -3.10 -1.23 -0.92
C ARG A 88 -2.76 -0.52 -2.23
N THR A 89 -3.63 0.39 -2.63
CA THR A 89 -3.52 1.10 -3.91
C THR A 89 -2.72 2.38 -3.77
N ASP A 90 -2.24 2.91 -4.90
CA ASP A 90 -1.61 4.24 -4.95
C ASP A 90 -2.49 5.35 -4.36
N ARG A 91 -3.82 5.23 -4.49
CA ARG A 91 -4.77 6.18 -3.91
C ARG A 91 -4.81 6.12 -2.39
N ASP A 92 -4.70 4.91 -1.83
CA ASP A 92 -4.68 4.72 -0.37
C ASP A 92 -3.38 5.25 0.22
N TYR A 93 -2.27 5.15 -0.52
CA TYR A 93 -1.00 5.77 -0.14
C TYR A 93 -1.06 7.29 -0.17
N ASP A 94 -1.63 7.88 -1.23
CA ASP A 94 -1.81 9.33 -1.28
C ASP A 94 -2.74 9.80 -0.15
N ALA A 95 -3.82 9.08 0.12
CA ALA A 95 -4.72 9.36 1.25
C ALA A 95 -4.01 9.21 2.61
N PHE A 96 -3.09 8.25 2.75
CA PHE A 96 -2.25 8.10 3.95
C PHE A 96 -1.34 9.32 4.15
N CYS A 97 -0.70 9.81 3.08
CA CYS A 97 0.08 11.04 3.12
C CYS A 97 -0.77 12.25 3.54
N GLU A 98 -2.00 12.37 3.04
CA GLU A 98 -2.90 13.43 3.47
C GLU A 98 -3.31 13.27 4.95
N CYS A 99 -3.51 12.05 5.45
CA CYS A 99 -3.76 11.82 6.88
C CYS A 99 -2.59 12.30 7.75
N LEU A 100 -1.34 12.05 7.32
CA LEU A 100 -0.16 12.53 8.05
C LEU A 100 -0.10 14.06 8.06
N LYS A 101 -0.44 14.72 6.95
CA LYS A 101 -0.52 16.20 6.91
C LYS A 101 -1.61 16.74 7.84
N GLU A 102 -2.78 16.10 7.86
CA GLU A 102 -3.91 16.48 8.71
C GLU A 102 -3.63 16.28 10.21
N ASP A 103 -2.80 15.30 10.57
CA ASP A 103 -2.40 15.04 11.96
C ASP A 103 -1.19 15.88 12.41
N ASN A 104 -0.85 16.96 11.69
CA ASN A 104 0.36 17.79 11.89
C ASN A 104 1.70 17.04 11.75
N GLN A 105 1.70 15.88 11.11
CA GLN A 105 2.88 15.06 10.81
C GLN A 105 3.32 15.17 9.34
N GLY A 106 2.93 16.27 8.68
CA GLY A 106 3.18 16.50 7.26
C GLY A 106 4.67 16.54 6.88
N TYR A 107 5.56 16.83 7.83
CA TYR A 107 7.01 16.79 7.62
C TYR A 107 7.48 15.39 7.20
N LEU A 108 6.84 14.32 7.69
CA LEU A 108 7.15 12.95 7.24
C LEU A 108 6.85 12.77 5.74
N VAL A 109 5.82 13.45 5.23
CA VAL A 109 5.48 13.38 3.81
C VAL A 109 6.47 14.18 2.98
N THR A 110 6.79 15.41 3.39
CA THR A 110 7.68 16.30 2.64
C THR A 110 9.14 15.89 2.71
N ASP A 111 9.64 15.53 3.90
CA ASP A 111 11.05 15.24 4.13
C ASP A 111 11.42 13.78 3.81
N ILE A 112 10.50 12.84 4.04
CA ILE A 112 10.81 11.39 3.98
C ILE A 112 10.18 10.73 2.75
N LEU A 113 8.88 10.98 2.51
CA LEU A 113 8.13 10.28 1.44
C LEU A 113 8.21 10.97 0.06
N LEU A 114 8.56 12.26 -0.01
CA LEU A 114 8.68 13.03 -1.26
C LEU A 114 10.11 13.16 -1.79
N HIS A 115 11.15 13.09 -0.95
CA HIS A 115 12.56 13.24 -1.36
C HIS A 115 13.19 12.00 -2.05
N GLY A 116 12.38 11.00 -2.41
CA GLY A 116 12.81 9.78 -3.11
C GLY A 116 12.52 9.75 -4.62
N ALA A 117 12.38 10.94 -5.25
CA ALA A 117 12.14 11.09 -6.69
C ALA A 117 13.37 11.66 -7.41
#